data_AF-A0A924LMU2-F1
#
_entry.id   AF-A0A924LMU2-F1
#
_cell.length_a   1.000
_cell.length_b   1.000
_cell.length_c   1.000
_cell.angle_alpha   90.00
_cell.angle_beta   90.00
_cell.angle_gamma   90.00
#
_symmetry.space_group_name_H-M   'P 1'
#
loop_
_entity.id
_entity.type
_entity.pdbx_description
1 polymer ?
#
loop_
_entity_poly.entity_id
_entity_poly.type
_entity_poly.pdbx_seq_one_letter_code
_entity_poly.pdbx_strand_id
1 'polypeptide(L)'
;YVLGLDLSGLPSAYGTLSGWLVACHDLGTAVLGPRVGHWHEQQPALGFDLALDADGQAIVDEGSLRAAVLRAHATRPSWRADPAERRRQRARIAVAHRHLYRSVVSS
;
A
#
# COMPACT_ATOMS: atom_id res chain seq x y z
N TYR A 1 -6.50 -13.85 -11.61
CA TYR A 1 -5.07 -14.12 -11.88
C TYR A 1 -4.22 -13.29 -10.91
N VAL A 2 -4.20 -13.68 -9.61
CA VAL A 2 -3.30 -13.12 -8.57
C VAL A 2 -3.08 -14.12 -7.41
N LEU A 3 -3.62 -15.34 -7.48
CA LEU A 3 -3.65 -16.31 -6.38
C LEU A 3 -2.30 -17.04 -6.13
N GLY A 4 -1.17 -16.45 -6.53
CA GLY A 4 0.14 -17.09 -6.41
C GLY A 4 1.34 -16.15 -6.51
N LEU A 5 1.15 -14.85 -6.30
CA LEU A 5 2.26 -13.89 -6.20
C LEU A 5 2.61 -13.69 -4.72
N ASP A 6 3.82 -14.08 -4.32
CA ASP A 6 4.33 -13.88 -2.97
C ASP A 6 4.65 -12.40 -2.68
N LEU A 7 4.81 -11.57 -3.73
CA LEU A 7 5.17 -10.16 -3.62
C LEU A 7 4.71 -9.35 -4.84
N SER A 8 4.04 -8.22 -4.62
CA SER A 8 3.72 -7.24 -5.67
C SER A 8 4.61 -6.00 -5.54
N GLY A 9 5.37 -5.70 -6.59
CA GLY A 9 6.21 -4.49 -6.67
C GLY A 9 5.43 -3.27 -7.17
N LEU A 10 5.63 -2.11 -6.54
CA LEU A 10 5.10 -0.82 -7.01
C LEU A 10 6.24 0.00 -7.66
N PRO A 11 6.21 0.22 -8.99
CA PRO A 11 7.28 0.93 -9.69
C PRO A 11 7.17 2.46 -9.62
N SER A 12 6.19 3.03 -8.92
CA SER A 12 5.91 4.49 -8.96
C SER A 12 6.37 5.22 -7.71
N ALA A 13 7.12 6.30 -7.92
CA ALA A 13 7.58 7.22 -6.89
C ALA A 13 6.49 8.21 -6.39
N TYR A 14 5.26 8.16 -6.93
CA TYR A 14 4.25 9.20 -6.74
C TYR A 14 2.97 8.76 -6.00
N GLY A 15 2.93 7.56 -5.41
CA GLY A 15 1.84 7.15 -4.50
C GLY A 15 0.45 6.97 -5.13
N THR A 16 0.31 7.06 -6.45
CA THR A 16 -0.94 6.88 -7.21
C THR A 16 -1.48 5.45 -7.21
N LEU A 17 -0.76 4.51 -6.61
CA LEU A 17 -1.10 3.08 -6.57
C LEU A 17 -1.69 2.66 -5.21
N SER A 18 -2.21 3.60 -4.42
CA SER A 18 -2.87 3.32 -3.14
C SER A 18 -4.02 2.32 -3.25
N GLY A 19 -4.81 2.39 -4.32
CA GLY A 19 -5.87 1.41 -4.60
C GLY A 19 -5.32 -0.01 -4.83
N TRP A 20 -4.14 -0.14 -5.42
CA TRP A 20 -3.46 -1.42 -5.61
C TRP A 20 -2.96 -2.00 -4.28
N LEU A 21 -2.36 -1.16 -3.42
CA LEU A 21 -1.97 -1.57 -2.07
C LEU A 21 -3.17 -2.12 -1.29
N VAL A 22 -4.31 -1.43 -1.33
CA VAL A 22 -5.53 -1.87 -0.66
C VAL A 22 -6.04 -3.20 -1.23
N ALA A 23 -6.00 -3.38 -2.55
CA ALA A 23 -6.40 -4.63 -3.19
C ALA A 23 -5.49 -5.81 -2.79
N CYS A 24 -4.17 -5.61 -2.78
CA CYS A 24 -3.21 -6.61 -2.33
C CYS A 24 -3.43 -6.99 -0.86
N HIS A 25 -3.69 -6.01 0.02
CA HIS A 25 -4.01 -6.26 1.42
C HIS A 25 -5.33 -7.05 1.60
N ASP A 26 -6.36 -6.78 0.79
CA ASP A 26 -7.60 -7.56 0.83
C ASP A 26 -7.39 -9.02 0.36
N LEU A 27 -6.46 -9.25 -0.57
CA LEU A 27 -6.12 -10.58 -1.10
C LEU A 27 -5.08 -11.34 -0.28
N GLY A 28 -4.33 -10.67 0.61
CA GLY A 28 -3.25 -11.28 1.39
C GLY A 28 -1.90 -11.31 0.67
N THR A 29 -1.72 -10.51 -0.38
CA THR A 29 -0.47 -10.40 -1.13
C THR A 29 0.39 -9.29 -0.52
N ALA A 30 1.63 -9.60 -0.12
CA ALA A 30 2.56 -8.59 0.37
C ALA A 30 2.94 -7.61 -0.75
N VAL A 31 3.12 -6.33 -0.38
CA VAL A 31 3.50 -5.26 -1.32
C VAL A 31 4.88 -4.73 -0.94
N LEU A 32 5.72 -4.49 -1.94
CA LEU A 32 7.01 -3.81 -1.81
C LEU A 32 7.02 -2.57 -2.71
N GLY A 33 7.38 -1.41 -2.14
CA GLY A 33 7.46 -0.17 -2.90
C GLY A 33 8.46 0.83 -2.31
N PRO A 34 8.73 1.95 -3.00
CA PRO A 34 9.61 2.99 -2.50
C PRO A 34 8.97 3.73 -1.31
N ARG A 35 9.77 4.09 -0.28
CA ARG A 35 9.35 4.85 0.91
C ARG A 35 9.17 6.35 0.61
N VAL A 36 8.26 6.65 -0.31
CA VAL A 36 7.94 8.01 -0.75
C VAL A 36 6.47 8.31 -0.55
N GLY A 37 6.14 9.55 -0.18
CA GLY A 37 4.78 9.95 0.17
C GLY A 37 4.21 9.14 1.36
N HIS A 38 2.87 9.07 1.43
CA HIS A 38 2.15 8.52 2.60
C HIS A 38 1.41 7.20 2.31
N TRP A 39 1.66 6.55 1.16
CA TRP A 39 0.90 5.34 0.79
C TRP A 39 1.15 4.17 1.75
N HIS A 40 2.37 4.06 2.30
CA HIS A 40 2.77 3.04 3.26
C HIS A 40 2.06 3.13 4.62
N GLU A 41 1.37 4.24 4.90
CA GLU A 41 0.59 4.44 6.12
C GLU A 41 -0.82 3.85 6.00
N GLN A 42 -1.31 3.58 4.78
CA GLN A 42 -2.68 3.16 4.55
C GLN A 42 -2.91 1.67 4.85
N GLN A 43 -1.92 0.83 4.58
CA GLN A 43 -1.93 -0.62 4.85
C GLN A 43 -0.49 -1.11 5.07
N PRO A 44 -0.30 -2.25 5.76
CA PRO A 44 1.02 -2.86 5.89
C PRO A 44 1.68 -3.11 4.54
N ALA A 45 2.92 -2.62 4.39
CA ALA A 45 3.74 -2.81 3.19
C ALA A 45 5.23 -2.87 3.57
N LEU A 46 6.03 -3.48 2.70
CA LEU A 46 7.48 -3.43 2.75
C LEU A 46 7.97 -2.22 1.94
N GLY A 47 9.08 -1.63 2.38
CA GLY A 47 9.64 -0.42 1.81
C GLY A 47 11.11 -0.58 1.43
N PHE A 48 11.51 0.08 0.36
CA PHE A 48 12.92 0.36 0.01
C PHE A 48 13.11 1.86 -0.21
N ASP A 49 14.35 2.33 -0.14
CA ASP A 49 14.69 3.74 -0.22
C ASP A 49 15.09 4.14 -1.65
N LEU A 50 14.92 5.43 -1.95
CA LEU A 50 15.43 6.05 -3.17
C LEU A 50 16.59 6.98 -2.77
N ALA A 51 17.66 6.97 -3.54
CA ALA A 51 18.76 7.91 -3.46
C ALA A 51 18.65 8.93 -4.61
N LEU A 52 19.42 10.02 -4.54
CA LEU A 52 19.58 10.95 -5.64
C LEU A 52 20.92 10.68 -6.32
N ASP A 53 20.94 10.61 -7.65
CA ASP A 53 22.18 10.58 -8.41
C ASP A 53 22.82 11.98 -8.49
N ALA A 54 23.95 12.07 -9.20
CA ALA A 54 24.70 13.32 -9.37
C ALA A 54 23.89 14.44 -10.05
N ASP A 55 22.89 14.07 -10.84
CA ASP A 55 22.00 14.99 -11.58
C ASP A 55 20.68 15.22 -10.82
N GLY A 56 20.59 14.76 -9.57
CA GLY A 56 19.42 14.92 -8.70
C GLY A 56 18.23 14.04 -9.10
N GLN A 57 18.42 13.01 -9.93
CA GLN A 57 17.37 12.07 -10.30
C GLN A 57 17.24 10.98 -9.24
N ALA A 58 16.00 10.59 -8.96
CA ALA A 58 15.72 9.53 -8.01
C ALA A 58 16.13 8.16 -8.60
N ILE A 59 17.08 7.50 -7.93
CA ILE A 59 17.54 6.15 -8.23
C ILE A 59 17.21 5.22 -7.06
N VAL A 60 17.13 3.92 -7.33
CA VAL A 60 16.87 2.93 -6.27
C VAL A 60 18.11 2.73 -5.43
N ASP A 61 17.98 2.74 -4.10
CA ASP A 61 19.01 2.20 -3.21
C ASP A 61 18.93 0.66 -3.26
N GLU A 62 19.83 0.04 -4.03
CA GLU A 62 19.89 -1.41 -4.22
C GLU A 62 20.09 -2.18 -2.91
N GLY A 63 20.82 -1.62 -1.94
CA GLY A 63 21.05 -2.23 -0.64
C GLY A 63 19.76 -2.33 0.16
N SER A 64 19.00 -1.25 0.19
CA SER A 64 17.68 -1.20 0.84
C SER A 64 16.68 -2.14 0.16
N LEU A 65 16.67 -2.19 -1.18
CA LEU A 65 15.80 -3.07 -1.96
C LEU A 65 16.11 -4.54 -1.67
N ARG A 66 17.39 -4.91 -1.71
CA ARG A 66 17.84 -6.27 -1.40
C ARG A 66 17.44 -6.69 0.01
N ALA A 67 17.65 -5.81 0.99
CA ALA A 67 17.27 -6.08 2.38
C ALA A 67 15.75 -6.27 2.53
N ALA A 68 14.94 -5.47 1.83
CA ALA A 68 13.49 -5.57 1.85
C ALA A 68 12.98 -6.88 1.23
N VAL A 69 13.56 -7.31 0.10
CA VAL A 69 13.23 -8.59 -0.56
C VAL A 69 13.60 -9.78 0.34
N LEU A 70 14.82 -9.77 0.91
CA LEU A 70 15.25 -10.84 1.83
C LEU A 70 14.35 -10.92 3.06
N ARG A 71 13.93 -9.77 3.60
CA ARG A 71 12.95 -9.71 4.69
C ARG A 71 11.62 -10.30 4.27
N ALA A 72 11.08 -9.94 3.10
CA ALA A 72 9.84 -10.49 2.57
C ALA A 72 9.87 -12.01 2.51
N HIS A 73 10.97 -12.56 1.99
CA HIS A 73 11.16 -13.99 1.86
C HIS A 73 11.30 -14.70 3.23
N ALA A 74 12.02 -14.09 4.18
CA ALA A 74 12.25 -14.67 5.49
C ALA A 74 11.01 -14.63 6.38
N THR A 75 10.24 -13.54 6.36
CA THR A 75 9.09 -13.35 7.26
C THR A 75 7.78 -13.82 6.66
N ARG A 76 7.68 -13.94 5.33
CA ARG A 76 6.48 -14.31 4.57
C ARG A 76 5.21 -13.67 5.14
N PRO A 77 5.10 -12.33 5.13
CA PRO A 77 4.01 -11.64 5.80
C PRO A 77 2.65 -12.08 5.25
N SER A 78 1.76 -12.52 6.13
CA SER A 78 0.38 -12.89 5.78
C SER A 78 -0.59 -11.75 6.05
N TRP A 79 -0.20 -10.51 5.71
CA TRP A 79 -1.03 -9.33 5.95
C TRP A 79 -2.28 -9.40 5.07
N ARG A 80 -3.40 -9.77 5.70
CA ARG A 80 -4.66 -9.93 5.03
C ARG A 80 -5.76 -9.30 5.85
N ALA A 81 -6.59 -8.49 5.20
CA ALA A 81 -7.76 -7.93 5.85
C ALA A 81 -8.75 -9.03 6.28
N ASP A 82 -9.37 -8.88 7.45
CA ASP A 82 -10.57 -9.64 7.79
C ASP A 82 -11.73 -9.17 6.89
N PRO A 83 -12.33 -10.04 6.06
CA PRO A 83 -13.46 -9.67 5.22
C PRO A 83 -14.66 -9.12 6.01
N ALA A 84 -14.88 -9.58 7.24
CA ALA A 84 -15.95 -9.07 8.10
C ALA A 84 -15.65 -7.65 8.58
N GLU A 85 -14.42 -7.37 9.02
CA GLU A 85 -14.01 -6.01 9.36
C GLU A 85 -14.08 -5.07 8.16
N ARG A 86 -13.65 -5.51 6.98
CA ARG A 86 -13.76 -4.70 5.75
C ARG A 86 -15.19 -4.36 5.39
N ARG A 87 -16.14 -5.29 5.58
CA ARG A 87 -17.57 -5.00 5.42
C ARG A 87 -18.05 -3.95 6.43
N ARG A 88 -17.69 -4.08 7.71
CA ARG A 88 -18.04 -3.11 8.75
C ARG A 88 -17.47 -1.72 8.46
N GLN A 89 -16.20 -1.66 8.06
CA GLN A 89 -15.52 -0.42 7.70
C GLN A 89 -16.22 0.28 6.52
N ARG A 90 -16.53 -0.45 5.44
CA ARG A 90 -17.27 0.12 4.30
C ARG A 90 -18.62 0.69 4.69
N ALA A 91 -19.37 -0.01 5.55
CA ALA A 91 -20.65 0.47 6.04
C ALA A 91 -20.50 1.76 6.87
N ARG A 92 -19.52 1.82 7.77
CA ARG A 92 -19.21 3.03 8.57
C ARG A 92 -18.86 4.23 7.68
N ILE A 93 -17.98 4.03 6.69
CA ILE A 93 -17.58 5.10 5.76
C ILE A 93 -18.78 5.59 4.94
N ALA A 94 -19.63 4.69 4.43
CA ALA A 94 -20.82 5.07 3.68
C ALA A 94 -21.81 5.89 4.52
N VAL A 95 -22.00 5.53 5.79
CA VAL A 95 -22.82 6.31 6.73
C VAL A 95 -22.21 7.70 6.96
N ALA A 96 -20.92 7.80 7.23
CA ALA A 96 -20.22 9.07 7.43
C ALA A 96 -20.31 9.99 6.20
N HIS A 97 -20.05 9.45 5.00
CA HIS A 97 -20.20 10.19 3.74
C HIS A 97 -21.62 10.68 3.54
N ARG A 98 -22.63 9.85 3.82
CA ARG A 98 -24.04 10.27 3.70
C ARG A 98 -24.38 11.42 4.64
N HIS A 99 -23.87 11.41 5.88
CA HIS A 99 -24.07 12.52 6.81
C HIS A 99 -23.38 13.80 6.34
N LEU A 100 -22.11 13.72 5.93
CA LEU A 100 -21.36 14.86 5.41
C LEU A 100 -21.99 15.46 4.14
N TYR A 101 -22.36 14.62 3.17
CA TYR A 101 -23.00 15.12 1.96
C TYR A 101 -24.34 15.78 2.25
N ARG A 102 -25.13 15.23 3.18
CA ARG A 102 -26.38 15.87 3.60
C ARG A 102 -26.12 17.23 4.24
N SER A 103 -25.15 17.34 5.16
CA SER A 103 -24.86 18.63 5.82
C SER A 103 -24.33 19.70 4.86
N VAL A 104 -23.54 19.30 3.85
CA VAL A 104 -22.98 20.25 2.88
C VAL A 104 -24.00 20.69 1.83
N VAL A 105 -24.92 19.81 1.41
CA VAL A 105 -25.96 20.11 0.41
C VAL A 105 -27.18 20.79 1.02
N SER A 106 -27.43 20.60 2.32
CA SER A 106 -28.52 21.29 3.05
C SER A 106 -28.12 22.61 3.68
N SER A 107 -26.92 23.13 3.37
CA SER A 107 -26.43 24.46 3.77
C SER A 107 -26.56 25.43 2.61
#